data_AF-A0A074J7B6-F1
#
_entry.id   AF-A0A074J7B6-F1
#
_cell.length_a   1.000
_cell.length_b   1.000
_cell.length_c   1.000
_cell.angle_alpha   90.00
_cell.angle_beta   90.00
_cell.angle_gamma   90.00
#
_symmetry.space_group_name_H-M   'P 1'
#
loop_
_entity.id
_entity.type
_entity.pdbx_description
1 polymer ?
#
loop_
_entity_poly.entity_id
_entity_poly.type
_entity_poly.pdbx_seq_one_letter_code
_entity_poly.pdbx_strand_id
1 'polypeptide(L)' 'MSSGQVREIFGGLSRAALYRWENDDRLEFPKAIVIGNRKFFRKNEIVEFQQKRAGIKTVRCSSTDGDGGDA' A
#
# COMPACT_ATOMS: atom_id res chain seq x y z
N MET A 1 -4.53 13.49 -4.55
CA MET A 1 -5.34 12.99 -3.43
C MET A 1 -5.07 13.80 -2.18
N SER A 2 -6.09 14.06 -1.38
CA SER A 2 -5.95 14.80 -0.12
C SER A 2 -5.59 13.85 1.02
N SER A 3 -4.98 14.36 2.10
CA SER A 3 -4.66 13.57 3.30
C SER A 3 -5.89 12.87 3.92
N GLY A 4 -7.07 13.50 3.87
CA GLY A 4 -8.34 12.89 4.31
C GLY A 4 -8.69 11.64 3.50
N GLN A 5 -8.70 11.74 2.17
CA GLN A 5 -9.01 10.61 1.30
C GLN A 5 -8.05 9.44 1.47
N VAL A 6 -6.74 9.72 1.56
CA VAL A 6 -5.74 8.67 1.79
C VAL A 6 -6.08 7.89 3.06
N ARG A 7 -6.42 8.59 4.16
CA ARG A 7 -6.80 7.96 5.42
C ARG A 7 -8.04 7.09 5.29
N GLU A 8 -9.06 7.55 4.57
CA GLU A 8 -10.29 6.77 4.33
C GLU A 8 -10.03 5.50 3.54
N ILE A 9 -9.22 5.57 2.47
CA ILE A 9 -8.88 4.43 1.61
C ILE A 9 -8.16 3.33 2.39
N PHE A 10 -7.33 3.70 3.37
CA PHE A 10 -6.61 2.77 4.23
C PHE A 10 -7.40 2.34 5.48
N GLY A 11 -8.72 2.53 5.51
CA GLY A 11 -9.58 2.08 6.61
C GLY A 11 -9.76 3.10 7.74
N GLY A 12 -9.67 4.39 7.43
CA GLY A 12 -9.91 5.47 8.41
C GLY A 12 -8.74 5.76 9.34
N LEU A 13 -7.50 5.68 8.83
CA LEU A 13 -6.29 5.93 9.62
C LEU A 13 -6.35 7.26 10.39
N SER A 14 -5.71 7.33 11.57
CA SER A 14 -5.54 8.58 12.30
C SER A 14 -4.47 9.48 11.66
N ARG A 15 -4.55 10.80 11.91
CA ARG A 15 -3.54 11.76 11.41
C ARG A 15 -2.12 11.42 11.90
N ALA A 16 -2.00 10.96 13.15
CA ALA A 16 -0.74 10.52 13.72
C ALA A 16 -0.18 9.27 13.01
N ALA A 17 -1.05 8.35 12.58
CA ALA A 17 -0.64 7.18 11.81
C ALA A 17 -0.13 7.59 10.42
N LEU A 18 -0.81 8.52 9.76
CA LEU A 18 -0.34 9.08 8.48
C LEU A 18 1.02 9.76 8.64
N TYR A 19 1.20 10.57 9.68
CA TYR A 19 2.49 11.22 9.97
C TYR A 19 3.60 10.19 10.22
N ARG A 20 3.31 9.11 10.97
CA ARG A 20 4.26 8.01 11.16
C ARG A 20 4.65 7.38 9.83
N TRP A 21 3.70 7.12 8.93
CA TRP A 21 4.02 6.53 7.62
C TRP A 21 4.82 7.50 6.74
N GLU A 22 4.54 8.80 6.82
CA GLU A 22 5.34 9.83 6.14
C GLU A 22 6.80 9.88 6.65
N ASN A 23 7.09 9.46 7.88
CA ASN A 23 8.42 9.47 8.50
C ASN A 23 9.11 8.10 8.54
N ASP A 24 8.37 7.02 8.28
CA ASP A 24 8.90 5.66 8.38
C ASP A 24 9.38 5.20 7.01
N ASP A 25 10.70 5.26 6.82
CA ASP A 25 11.38 4.97 5.57
C ASP A 25 11.19 3.51 5.11
N ARG A 26 10.87 2.60 6.05
CA ARG A 26 10.65 1.17 5.76
C ARG A 26 9.38 0.92 4.95
N LEU A 27 8.46 1.87 4.94
CA LEU A 27 7.22 1.74 4.19
C LEU A 27 7.34 2.25 2.76
N GLU A 28 8.41 2.97 2.39
CA GLU A 28 8.50 3.64 1.09
C GLU A 28 7.24 4.46 0.76
N PHE A 29 6.63 5.07 1.79
CA PHE A 29 5.36 5.78 1.61
C PHE A 29 5.59 7.05 0.78
N PRO A 30 4.72 7.35 -0.21
CA PRO A 30 4.92 8.51 -1.07
C PRO A 30 4.90 9.82 -0.30
N LYS A 31 5.88 10.68 -0.61
CA LYS A 31 6.03 11.98 0.04
C LYS A 31 4.84 12.88 -0.30
N ALA A 32 4.27 13.51 0.71
CA ALA A 32 3.23 14.51 0.52
C ALA A 32 3.79 15.71 -0.26
N ILE A 33 3.15 16.05 -1.37
CA ILE A 33 3.44 17.25 -2.14
C ILE A 33 2.66 18.39 -1.51
N VAL A 34 3.36 19.38 -0.97
CA VAL A 34 2.73 20.57 -0.41
C VAL A 34 2.52 21.58 -1.53
N ILE A 35 1.26 21.82 -1.89
CA ILE A 35 0.88 22.84 -2.87
C ILE A 35 0.12 23.93 -2.11
N GLY A 36 0.76 25.08 -1.92
CA GLY A 36 0.27 26.15 -1.04
C GLY A 36 0.21 25.68 0.41
N ASN A 37 -0.97 25.73 1.03
CA ASN A 37 -1.19 25.29 2.42
C ASN A 37 -1.81 23.89 2.53
N ARG A 38 -1.87 23.13 1.42
CA ARG A 38 -2.53 21.81 1.38
C ARG A 38 -1.55 20.72 0.98
N LYS A 39 -1.65 19.58 1.68
CA LYS A 39 -0.91 18.35 1.36
C LYS A 39 -1.66 17.54 0.32
N PHE A 40 -0.99 17.23 -0.78
CA PHE A 40 -1.47 16.42 -1.87
C PHE A 40 -0.58 15.20 -2.10
N PHE A 41 -1.20 14.05 -2.29
CA PHE A 41 -0.53 12.80 -2.63
C PHE A 41 -0.82 12.46 -4.09
N ARG A 42 0.19 11.95 -4.80
CA ARG A 42 -0.02 11.43 -6.16
C ARG A 42 -0.87 10.17 -6.07
N LYS A 43 -1.95 10.14 -6.85
CA LYS A 43 -2.87 8.99 -6.88
C LYS A 43 -2.12 7.72 -7.31
N ASN A 44 -1.22 7.84 -8.30
CA ASN A 44 -0.45 6.72 -8.83
C ASN A 44 0.39 6.05 -7.72
N GLU A 45 1.22 6.83 -7.02
CA GLU A 45 2.06 6.29 -5.94
C GLU A 45 1.25 5.69 -4.77
N ILE A 46 0.11 6.30 -4.40
CA ILE A 46 -0.76 5.74 -3.35
C ILE A 46 -1.34 4.38 -3.77
N VAL A 47 -1.73 4.22 -5.04
CA VAL A 47 -2.24 2.97 -5.60
C VAL A 47 -1.15 1.91 -5.67
N GLU A 48 0.07 2.28 -6.06
CA GLU A 48 1.22 1.37 -6.05
C GLU A 48 1.56 0.92 -4.62
N PHE A 49 1.59 1.85 -3.67
CA PHE A 49 1.81 1.53 -2.26
C PHE A 49 0.71 0.64 -1.69
N GLN A 50 -0.56 0.89 -2.04
CA GLN A 50 -1.67 0.04 -1.64
C GLN A 50 -1.49 -1.39 -2.15
N GLN A 51 -1.06 -1.56 -3.41
CA GLN A 51 -0.80 -2.89 -3.98
C GLN A 51 0.38 -3.60 -3.32
N LYS A 52 1.50 -2.89 -3.06
CA LYS A 52 2.65 -3.41 -2.31
C LYS A 52 2.25 -3.92 -0.93
N ARG A 53 1.41 -3.14 -0.22
CA ARG A 53 1.01 -3.40 1.17
C ARG A 53 -0.13 -4.40 1.32
N ALA A 54 -1.05 -4.42 0.37
CA ALA A 54 -2.10 -5.45 0.26
C ALA A 54 -1.51 -6.85 0.05
N GLY A 55 -0.20 -6.97 -0.14
CA GLY A 55 0.46 -8.26 -0.12
C GLY A 55 -0.08 -9.16 -1.23
N ILE A 56 -0.39 -8.58 -2.41
CA ILE A 56 -0.46 -9.38 -3.63
C ILE A 56 0.99 -9.76 -4.00
N LYS A 57 1.61 -10.54 -3.13
CA LYS A 57 2.32 -11.73 -3.55
C LYS A 57 1.21 -12.67 -4.00
N THR A 58 0.74 -12.51 -5.23
CA THR A 58 0.28 -13.70 -5.94
C THR A 58 1.51 -14.59 -6.16
N VAL A 59 1.94 -15.26 -5.10
CA VAL A 59 2.38 -16.65 -5.25
C VAL A 59 1.10 -17.45 -5.16
N ARG A 60 0.45 -17.57 -6.32
CA ARG A 60 -0.18 -18.84 -6.66
C ARG A 60 0.70 -19.47 -7.73
N CYS A 61 1.86 -19.97 -7.30
CA CYS A 61 2.67 -20.88 -8.10
C CYS A 61 3.13 -22.02 -7.19
N SER A 62 2.19 -22.92 -6.91
CA SER A 62 2.48 -24.31 -6.58
C SER A 62 1.52 -25.17 -7.40
N SER A 63 1.70 -25.11 -8.73
CA SER A 63 1.44 -26.27 -9.58
C SER A 63 2.68 -27.13 -9.42
N THR A 64 2.54 -28.23 -8.70
CA THR A 64 3.34 -29.43 -8.96
C THR A 64 2.34 -30.55 -9.16
N ASP A 65 1.94 -30.65 -10.42
CA ASP A 65 1.71 -31.88 -11.15
C ASP A 65 2.34 -33.14 -10.50
N GLY A 66 1.52 -34.19 -10.36
CA GLY A 66 1.89 -35.60 -10.58
C GLY A 66 2.68 -36.38 -9.51
N ASP A 67 2.01 -37.33 -8.85
CA ASP A 67 2.53 -38.68 -8.51
C ASP A 67 1.29 -39.57 -8.22
N GLY A 68 0.89 -40.52 -9.07
CA GLY A 68 1.32 -41.94 -8.98
C GLY A 68 0.92 -42.53 -7.62
N GLY A 69 -0.16 -43.30 -7.43
CA GLY A 69 -0.41 -44.62 -8.01
C GLY A 69 0.29 -45.73 -7.21
N ASP A 70 -0.43 -46.46 -6.34
CA ASP A 70 -0.21 -47.89 -5.98
C ASP A 70 -1.37 -48.31 -5.03
N ALA A 71 -2.41 -48.99 -5.51
CA ALA A 71 -2.59 -50.45 -5.62
C ALA A 71 -3.50 -50.99 -4.50
#